data_AF-A0A1Y2WD39-F1
#
_entry.id   AF-A0A1Y2WD39-F1
#
_cell.length_a   1.000
_cell.length_b   1.000
_cell.length_c   1.000
_cell.angle_alpha   90.00
_cell.angle_beta   90.00
_cell.angle_gamma   90.00
#
_symmetry.space_group_name_H-M   'P 1'
#
loop_
_entity.id
_entity.type
_entity.pdbx_description
1 polymer ?
#
loop_
_entity_poly.entity_id
_entity_poly.type
_entity_poly.pdbx_seq_one_letter_code
_entity_poly.pdbx_strand_id
1 'polypeptide(L)'
;MVRPRKRKRGIKVGSDSDPPTKKGKTHHENNHQPTPHHAVLNQFYPQVLTLRNYILSKLPATSRLRRKKVTAVGITTKTPDLSLSDVEKSLGALLDNTLIGTQVDSQNPEDNRLEGWKAFSQKGDESYVTLSNGVAGFVETQELLLEYVVRTLFSREKTSQWPKHLLCDGFSRNHGLGIRLVRANPHFEAVRQPPWPELLALMGESGERIMIDLLLDCAIFAPVKAGANNYCQISGR
;
A
#
# COMPACT_ATOMS: atom_id res chain seq x y z
N MET A 1 50.36 19.47 -41.60
CA MET A 1 50.17 19.87 -43.01
C MET A 1 49.81 18.64 -43.85
N VAL A 2 49.22 18.87 -45.01
CA VAL A 2 48.21 18.07 -45.70
C VAL A 2 48.72 17.46 -47.02
N ARG A 3 48.42 16.16 -47.24
CA ARG A 3 48.14 15.43 -48.52
C ARG A 3 49.32 15.15 -49.49
N PRO A 4 49.24 14.17 -50.43
CA PRO A 4 48.04 13.73 -51.22
C PRO A 4 48.01 12.19 -51.52
N ARG A 5 47.17 11.52 -52.36
CA ARG A 5 46.20 11.86 -53.43
C ARG A 5 45.37 10.60 -53.82
N LYS A 6 44.07 10.81 -54.08
CA LYS A 6 43.14 10.22 -55.10
C LYS A 6 43.27 8.76 -55.59
N ARG A 7 42.14 8.05 -55.59
CA ARG A 7 41.33 7.50 -56.75
C ARG A 7 40.23 6.57 -56.17
N LYS A 8 39.03 6.33 -56.71
CA LYS A 8 38.18 6.81 -57.82
C LYS A 8 36.78 6.21 -57.54
N ARG A 9 35.68 6.98 -57.66
CA ARG A 9 34.30 6.45 -57.56
C ARG A 9 33.91 5.73 -58.85
N GLY A 10 33.13 4.66 -58.73
CA GLY A 10 32.39 4.02 -59.83
C GLY A 10 31.13 3.36 -59.28
N ILE A 11 29.97 3.84 -59.73
CA ILE A 11 28.61 3.41 -59.40
C ILE A 11 28.23 2.20 -60.29
N LYS A 12 27.50 1.21 -59.75
CA LYS A 12 26.46 0.48 -60.49
C LYS A 12 25.30 0.11 -59.55
N VAL A 13 24.11 0.23 -60.12
CA VAL A 13 22.77 0.21 -59.52
C VAL A 13 22.12 -1.16 -59.70
N GLY A 14 21.38 -1.62 -58.69
CA GLY A 14 20.12 -2.36 -58.83
C GLY A 14 20.17 -3.90 -58.84
N SER A 15 19.79 -4.54 -57.73
CA SER A 15 18.57 -5.38 -57.67
C SER A 15 18.31 -5.83 -56.23
N ASP A 16 17.19 -5.36 -55.69
CA ASP A 16 16.24 -6.06 -54.82
C ASP A 16 16.74 -7.26 -53.98
N SER A 17 16.92 -7.03 -52.67
CA SER A 17 16.63 -8.00 -51.60
C SER A 17 16.89 -7.33 -50.25
N ASP A 18 15.84 -6.88 -49.59
CA ASP A 18 15.86 -6.39 -48.21
C ASP A 18 16.46 -7.44 -47.24
N PRO A 19 17.46 -7.10 -46.42
CA PRO A 19 17.84 -7.93 -45.28
C PRO A 19 16.98 -7.58 -44.04
N PRO A 20 16.51 -8.57 -43.27
CA PRO A 20 15.59 -8.31 -42.16
C PRO A 20 16.32 -7.60 -41.02
N THR A 21 15.77 -6.46 -40.64
CA THR A 21 16.13 -5.71 -39.44
C THR A 21 15.88 -6.56 -38.19
N LYS A 22 16.94 -6.80 -37.41
CA LYS A 22 16.86 -7.36 -36.06
C LYS A 22 16.04 -6.43 -35.18
N LYS A 23 14.73 -6.67 -35.09
CA LYS A 23 13.87 -6.06 -34.08
C LYS A 23 14.26 -6.63 -32.71
N GLY A 24 14.80 -5.76 -31.86
CA GLY A 24 14.99 -6.03 -30.45
C GLY A 24 13.63 -6.36 -29.83
N LYS A 25 13.46 -7.60 -29.37
CA LYS A 25 12.34 -7.96 -28.51
C LYS A 25 12.62 -7.42 -27.11
N THR A 26 12.07 -6.24 -26.83
CA THR A 26 11.73 -5.84 -25.47
C THR A 26 10.61 -6.76 -24.96
N HIS A 27 10.98 -7.89 -24.38
CA HIS A 27 10.08 -8.62 -23.48
C HIS A 27 9.93 -7.80 -22.21
N HIS A 28 9.00 -6.85 -22.22
CA HIS A 28 8.34 -6.40 -20.99
C HIS A 28 7.30 -7.47 -20.66
N GLU A 29 7.76 -8.62 -20.17
CA GLU A 29 6.88 -9.54 -19.46
C GLU A 29 6.52 -8.84 -18.14
N ASN A 30 5.37 -8.18 -18.15
CA ASN A 30 4.66 -7.88 -16.92
C ASN A 30 4.45 -9.22 -16.22
N ASN A 31 5.26 -9.47 -15.21
CA ASN A 31 5.08 -10.54 -14.25
C ASN A 31 3.82 -10.22 -13.42
N HIS A 32 2.64 -10.30 -14.05
CA HIS A 32 1.37 -10.21 -13.37
C HIS A 32 1.25 -11.47 -12.53
N GLN A 33 1.61 -11.37 -11.25
CA GLN A 33 1.16 -12.34 -10.27
C GLN A 33 -0.37 -12.46 -10.40
N PRO A 34 -0.91 -13.69 -10.38
CA PRO A 34 -2.34 -13.90 -10.54
C PRO A 34 -3.09 -13.08 -9.48
N THR A 35 -4.03 -12.26 -9.93
CA THR A 35 -4.94 -11.57 -9.02
C THR A 35 -5.74 -12.64 -8.27
N PRO A 36 -5.81 -12.59 -6.93
CA PRO A 36 -6.59 -13.56 -6.18
C PRO A 36 -8.06 -13.45 -6.56
N HIS A 37 -8.58 -14.43 -7.31
CA HIS A 37 -9.98 -14.45 -7.72
C HIS A 37 -10.84 -15.01 -6.60
N HIS A 38 -11.50 -14.13 -5.84
CA HIS A 38 -12.40 -14.52 -4.76
C HIS A 38 -13.85 -14.28 -5.18
N ALA A 39 -14.58 -15.36 -5.50
CA ALA A 39 -15.90 -15.32 -6.14
C ALA A 39 -16.95 -14.46 -5.40
N VAL A 40 -16.88 -14.40 -4.07
CA VAL A 40 -17.76 -13.55 -3.25
C VAL A 40 -17.30 -12.10 -3.24
N LEU A 41 -16.05 -11.82 -2.82
CA LEU A 41 -15.53 -10.45 -2.73
C LEU A 41 -15.59 -9.69 -4.07
N ASN A 42 -15.34 -10.38 -5.19
CA ASN A 42 -15.42 -9.78 -6.52
C ASN A 42 -16.83 -9.32 -6.93
N GLN A 43 -17.89 -9.73 -6.21
CA GLN A 43 -19.25 -9.20 -6.42
C GLN A 43 -19.44 -7.82 -5.76
N PHE A 44 -18.65 -7.51 -4.74
CA PHE A 44 -18.76 -6.28 -3.95
C PHE A 44 -17.64 -5.28 -4.25
N TYR A 45 -16.46 -5.76 -4.68
CA TYR A 45 -15.29 -4.96 -4.96
C TYR A 45 -14.83 -5.20 -6.40
N PRO A 46 -14.76 -4.15 -7.24
CA PRO A 46 -14.29 -4.27 -8.62
C PRO A 46 -12.87 -4.81 -8.76
N GLN A 47 -12.02 -4.61 -7.75
CA GLN A 47 -10.71 -5.25 -7.67
C GLN A 47 -10.46 -5.79 -6.27
N VAL A 48 -9.90 -7.00 -6.23
CA VAL A 48 -9.40 -7.66 -5.02
C VAL A 48 -7.92 -8.00 -5.24
N LEU A 49 -7.07 -7.45 -4.39
CA LEU A 49 -5.61 -7.60 -4.47
C LEU A 49 -5.06 -8.15 -3.16
N THR A 50 -3.88 -8.78 -3.18
CA THR A 50 -3.12 -8.94 -1.94
C THR A 50 -2.65 -7.57 -1.44
N LEU A 51 -2.42 -7.44 -0.13
CA LEU A 51 -1.87 -6.21 0.45
C LEU A 51 -0.51 -5.84 -0.17
N ARG A 52 0.33 -6.83 -0.51
CA ARG A 52 1.59 -6.60 -1.24
C ARG A 52 1.36 -5.90 -2.57
N ASN A 53 0.42 -6.41 -3.37
CA ASN A 53 0.13 -5.85 -4.69
C ASN A 53 -0.51 -4.47 -4.60
N TYR A 54 -1.41 -4.26 -3.63
CA TYR A 54 -1.96 -2.94 -3.34
C TYR A 54 -0.86 -1.93 -3.03
N ILE A 55 0.04 -2.23 -2.09
CA ILE A 55 1.13 -1.32 -1.70
C ILE A 55 2.09 -1.05 -2.87
N LEU A 56 2.48 -2.09 -3.62
CA LEU A 56 3.37 -1.92 -4.78
C LEU A 56 2.77 -1.07 -5.90
N SER A 57 1.43 -1.02 -5.99
CA SER A 57 0.70 -0.15 -6.92
C SER A 57 0.63 1.31 -6.45
N LYS A 58 0.65 1.55 -5.13
CA LYS A 58 0.58 2.89 -4.53
C LYS A 58 1.93 3.54 -4.29
N LEU A 59 3.00 2.75 -4.14
CA LEU A 59 4.35 3.28 -4.01
C LEU A 59 4.79 3.99 -5.30
N PRO A 60 5.41 5.19 -5.19
CA PRO A 60 5.94 5.89 -6.36
C PRO A 60 6.92 5.02 -7.16
N ALA A 61 6.87 5.12 -8.48
CA ALA A 61 7.78 4.38 -9.37
C ALA A 61 9.26 4.71 -9.12
N THR A 62 9.54 5.90 -8.60
CA THR A 62 10.87 6.39 -8.19
C THR A 62 11.42 5.69 -6.95
N SER A 63 10.56 5.16 -6.07
CA SER A 63 10.93 4.48 -4.82
C SER A 63 11.44 3.04 -5.04
N ARG A 64 12.36 2.85 -5.99
CA ARG A 64 12.82 1.54 -6.50
C ARG A 64 13.31 0.60 -5.41
N LEU A 65 14.15 1.09 -4.49
CA LEU A 65 14.66 0.28 -3.38
C LEU A 65 13.53 -0.18 -2.46
N ARG A 66 12.55 0.69 -2.21
CA ARG A 66 11.41 0.38 -1.34
C ARG A 66 10.49 -0.65 -1.96
N ARG A 67 10.17 -0.48 -3.24
CA ARG A 67 9.41 -1.47 -4.01
C ARG A 67 10.12 -2.82 -3.98
N LYS A 68 11.45 -2.86 -4.20
CA LYS A 68 12.24 -4.10 -4.09
C LYS A 68 12.16 -4.73 -2.69
N LYS A 69 12.27 -3.93 -1.61
CA LYS A 69 12.12 -4.42 -0.22
C LYS A 69 10.72 -5.00 0.02
N VAL A 70 9.67 -4.26 -0.36
CA VAL A 70 8.27 -4.72 -0.24
C VAL A 70 8.03 -5.96 -1.09
N THR A 71 8.68 -6.13 -2.25
CA THR A 71 8.57 -7.36 -3.04
C THR A 71 9.26 -8.54 -2.37
N ALA A 72 10.39 -8.34 -1.69
CA ALA A 72 11.23 -9.42 -1.18
C ALA A 72 10.94 -9.85 0.27
N VAL A 73 10.36 -8.97 1.10
CA VAL A 73 10.18 -9.26 2.54
C VAL A 73 9.30 -10.49 2.75
N GLY A 74 9.73 -11.36 3.66
CA GLY A 74 9.05 -12.62 3.97
C GLY A 74 9.17 -13.71 2.90
N ILE A 75 9.92 -13.46 1.82
CA ILE A 75 10.21 -14.46 0.78
C ILE A 75 11.63 -14.98 1.00
N THR A 76 11.77 -16.29 1.23
CA THR A 76 13.09 -16.93 1.26
C THR A 76 13.67 -16.95 -0.15
N THR A 77 14.57 -16.01 -0.46
CA THR A 77 15.38 -16.12 -1.68
C THR A 77 16.42 -17.24 -1.51
N LYS A 78 16.88 -17.81 -2.62
CA LYS A 78 17.57 -19.11 -2.79
C LYS A 78 18.88 -19.33 -1.99
N THR A 79 19.26 -18.46 -1.05
CA THR A 79 20.42 -18.65 -0.19
C THR A 79 20.02 -19.53 1.02
N PRO A 80 20.53 -20.77 1.13
CA PRO A 80 20.12 -21.72 2.16
C PRO A 80 20.39 -21.26 3.61
N ASP A 81 21.31 -20.31 3.79
CA ASP A 81 21.87 -19.99 5.12
C ASP A 81 21.24 -18.78 5.82
N LEU A 82 20.28 -18.09 5.19
CA LEU A 82 19.61 -16.93 5.79
C LEU A 82 18.16 -17.26 6.16
N SER A 83 17.95 -17.68 7.41
CA SER A 83 16.61 -17.81 7.97
C SER A 83 15.97 -16.44 8.13
N LEU A 84 14.72 -16.29 7.67
CA LEU A 84 13.94 -15.08 7.89
C LEU A 84 13.75 -14.83 9.39
N SER A 85 13.87 -13.57 9.81
CA SER A 85 13.46 -13.15 11.15
C SER A 85 11.95 -13.30 11.34
N ASP A 86 11.48 -13.39 12.58
CA ASP A 86 10.05 -13.53 12.85
C ASP A 86 9.23 -12.31 12.40
N VAL A 87 9.84 -11.12 12.42
CA VAL A 87 9.26 -9.89 11.87
C VAL A 87 9.08 -10.01 10.35
N GLU A 88 10.08 -10.51 9.62
CA GLU A 88 9.98 -10.70 8.16
C GLU A 88 8.94 -11.75 7.79
N LYS A 89 8.85 -12.85 8.55
CA LYS A 89 7.80 -13.87 8.37
C LYS A 89 6.41 -13.27 8.60
N SER A 90 6.24 -12.53 9.70
CA SER A 90 4.97 -11.88 10.05
C SER A 90 4.55 -10.85 9.00
N LEU A 91 5.47 -10.01 8.54
CA LEU A 91 5.23 -9.06 7.45
C LEU A 91 4.91 -9.75 6.13
N GLY A 92 5.64 -10.80 5.76
CA GLY A 92 5.35 -11.60 4.58
C GLY A 92 3.93 -12.18 4.61
N ALA A 93 3.57 -12.79 5.75
CA ALA A 93 2.23 -13.34 5.96
C ALA A 93 1.14 -12.26 5.88
N LEU A 94 1.34 -11.09 6.49
CA LEU A 94 0.41 -9.96 6.38
C LEU A 94 0.26 -9.52 4.91
N LEU A 95 1.37 -9.33 4.21
CA LEU A 95 1.42 -8.82 2.84
C LEU A 95 0.75 -9.77 1.83
N ASP A 96 1.00 -11.08 1.96
CA ASP A 96 0.58 -12.07 0.96
C ASP A 96 -0.80 -12.66 1.26
N ASN A 97 -1.17 -12.77 2.54
CA ASN A 97 -2.42 -13.42 2.91
C ASN A 97 -3.55 -12.43 3.21
N THR A 98 -3.31 -11.12 3.29
CA THR A 98 -4.38 -10.12 3.46
C THR A 98 -4.92 -9.70 2.11
N LEU A 99 -6.24 -9.72 1.93
CA LEU A 99 -6.91 -9.27 0.72
C LEU A 99 -7.48 -7.86 0.90
N ILE A 100 -7.31 -7.03 -0.12
CA ILE A 100 -7.77 -5.64 -0.16
C ILE A 100 -8.84 -5.53 -1.25
N GLY A 101 -10.06 -5.20 -0.84
CA GLY A 101 -11.15 -4.86 -1.74
C GLY A 101 -11.18 -3.35 -1.99
N THR A 102 -11.00 -2.93 -3.24
CA THR A 102 -11.00 -1.50 -3.61
C THR A 102 -12.27 -1.13 -4.37
N GLN A 103 -12.83 0.04 -4.08
CA GLN A 103 -13.92 0.62 -4.87
C GLN A 103 -13.36 1.49 -6.01
N VAL A 104 -14.07 1.58 -7.14
CA VAL A 104 -13.59 2.29 -8.34
C VAL A 104 -13.58 3.81 -8.18
N ASP A 105 -14.37 4.37 -7.27
CA ASP A 105 -14.54 5.82 -7.18
C ASP A 105 -14.45 6.35 -5.75
N SER A 106 -13.30 6.95 -5.44
CA SER A 106 -13.20 8.07 -4.49
C SER A 106 -11.86 8.80 -4.63
N GLN A 107 -11.39 8.99 -5.87
CA GLN A 107 -10.39 10.03 -6.15
C GLN A 107 -11.11 11.38 -6.00
N ASN A 108 -11.18 11.88 -4.77
CA ASN A 108 -11.60 13.26 -4.56
C ASN A 108 -10.43 14.12 -5.08
N PRO A 109 -10.62 14.92 -6.15
CA PRO A 109 -9.53 15.69 -6.75
C PRO A 109 -8.89 16.70 -5.78
N GLU A 110 -9.62 17.06 -4.72
CA GLU A 110 -9.18 17.87 -3.58
C GLU A 110 -8.68 16.96 -2.44
N ASP A 111 -7.60 16.21 -2.68
CA ASP A 111 -7.12 15.23 -1.68
C ASP A 111 -6.30 15.87 -0.55
N ASN A 112 -6.97 16.70 0.25
CA ASN A 112 -6.40 17.40 1.41
C ASN A 112 -6.21 16.45 2.61
N ARG A 113 -6.31 15.12 2.44
CA ARG A 113 -6.20 14.15 3.53
C ARG A 113 -4.78 14.12 4.12
N LEU A 114 -3.76 14.24 3.27
CA LEU A 114 -2.38 14.29 3.76
C LEU A 114 -2.11 15.59 4.53
N GLU A 115 -2.70 16.71 4.10
CA GLU A 115 -2.60 17.99 4.82
C GLU A 115 -3.37 17.94 6.14
N GLY A 116 -4.58 17.39 6.13
CA GLY A 116 -5.37 17.15 7.34
C GLY A 116 -4.66 16.25 8.33
N TRP A 117 -3.97 15.21 7.86
CA TRP A 117 -3.10 14.36 8.66
C TRP A 117 -1.96 15.16 9.29
N LYS A 118 -1.21 15.94 8.50
CA LYS A 118 -0.11 16.79 9.02
C LYS A 118 -0.61 17.77 10.08
N ALA A 119 -1.75 18.41 9.85
CA ALA A 119 -2.35 19.32 10.82
C ALA A 119 -2.87 18.61 12.08
N PHE A 120 -3.22 17.31 11.97
CA PHE A 120 -3.66 16.50 13.09
C PHE A 120 -2.48 15.99 13.92
N SER A 121 -1.48 15.38 13.28
CA SER A 121 -0.31 14.80 13.96
C SER A 121 0.53 15.86 14.67
N GLN A 122 0.56 17.10 14.17
CA GLN A 122 1.23 18.23 14.82
C GLN A 122 0.48 18.80 16.03
N LYS A 123 -0.83 18.58 16.16
CA LYS A 123 -1.63 19.10 17.29
C LYS A 123 -1.49 18.29 18.59
N GLY A 124 -0.70 17.22 18.57
CA GLY A 124 -0.52 16.29 19.69
C GLY A 124 0.53 16.72 20.72
N ASP A 125 1.58 17.44 20.32
CA ASP A 125 2.64 17.87 21.24
C ASP A 125 3.55 18.92 20.55
N GLU A 126 3.91 20.00 21.23
CA GLU A 126 4.99 20.93 20.83
C GLU A 126 6.36 20.29 21.09
N SER A 127 6.48 18.99 20.77
CA SER A 127 7.72 18.24 20.89
C SER A 127 7.87 17.32 19.67
N TYR A 128 8.92 17.60 18.93
CA TYR A 128 9.28 16.94 17.68
C TYR A 128 9.29 15.41 17.83
N VAL A 129 8.33 14.71 17.21
CA VAL A 129 8.55 13.32 16.77
C VAL A 129 9.42 13.39 15.52
N THR A 130 10.71 13.57 15.75
CA THR A 130 11.70 13.19 14.74
C THR A 130 11.54 11.68 14.55
N LEU A 131 11.60 11.17 13.33
CA LEU A 131 11.63 9.72 13.00
C LEU A 131 12.88 9.00 13.57
N SER A 132 13.47 9.50 14.66
CA SER A 132 14.68 9.05 15.32
C SER A 132 14.46 7.86 16.26
N ASN A 133 13.22 7.52 16.62
CA ASN A 133 12.94 6.50 17.65
C ASN A 133 12.81 5.07 17.10
N GLY A 134 13.20 4.83 15.83
CA GLY A 134 13.13 3.51 15.22
C GLY A 134 11.71 2.96 15.17
N VAL A 135 11.51 1.67 15.46
CA VAL A 135 10.20 0.99 15.38
C VAL A 135 9.16 1.58 16.35
N ALA A 136 9.59 2.05 17.52
CA ALA A 136 8.69 2.64 18.53
C ALA A 136 7.94 3.87 17.99
N GLY A 137 8.62 4.71 17.21
CA GLY A 137 7.98 5.87 16.58
C GLY A 137 6.88 5.48 15.58
N PHE A 138 6.99 4.32 14.92
CA PHE A 138 5.95 3.83 14.02
C PHE A 138 4.74 3.24 14.76
N VAL A 139 4.90 2.75 15.99
CA VAL A 139 3.78 2.32 16.84
C VAL A 139 2.92 3.52 17.21
N GLU A 140 3.54 4.60 17.69
CA GLU A 140 2.86 5.86 18.01
C GLU A 140 2.21 6.47 16.76
N THR A 141 2.92 6.46 15.64
CA THR A 141 2.39 6.97 14.36
C THR A 141 1.18 6.15 13.90
N GLN A 142 1.23 4.81 14.02
CA GLN A 142 0.12 3.94 13.66
C GLN A 142 -1.12 4.21 14.52
N GLU A 143 -0.95 4.44 15.82
CA GLU A 143 -2.03 4.80 16.73
C GLU A 143 -2.68 6.14 16.35
N LEU A 144 -1.87 7.18 16.16
CA LEU A 144 -2.36 8.50 15.73
C LEU A 144 -3.07 8.43 14.38
N LEU A 145 -2.57 7.62 13.44
CA LEU A 145 -3.17 7.44 12.12
C LEU A 145 -4.56 6.81 12.24
N LEU A 146 -4.72 5.80 13.09
CA LEU A 146 -6.03 5.19 13.33
C LEU A 146 -7.02 6.18 13.96
N GLU A 147 -6.59 6.98 14.93
CA GLU A 147 -7.43 8.03 15.49
C GLU A 147 -7.83 9.08 14.45
N TYR A 148 -6.88 9.51 13.61
CA TYR A 148 -7.13 10.42 12.50
C TYR A 148 -8.15 9.85 11.52
N VAL A 149 -8.01 8.58 11.15
CA VAL A 149 -8.94 7.87 10.26
C VAL A 149 -10.34 7.83 10.87
N VAL A 150 -10.48 7.44 12.13
CA VAL A 150 -11.78 7.42 12.82
C VAL A 150 -12.39 8.82 12.83
N ARG A 151 -11.63 9.84 13.21
CA ARG A 151 -12.10 11.24 13.21
C ARG A 151 -12.55 11.69 11.82
N THR A 152 -11.82 11.31 10.79
CA THR A 152 -12.14 11.61 9.38
C THR A 152 -13.40 10.90 8.92
N LEU A 153 -13.62 9.64 9.32
CA LEU A 153 -14.85 8.91 8.99
C LEU A 153 -16.07 9.55 9.66
N PHE A 154 -15.96 9.95 10.93
CA PHE A 154 -17.02 10.69 11.62
C PHE A 154 -17.26 12.09 11.06
N SER A 155 -16.26 12.76 10.49
CA SER A 155 -16.47 14.09 9.88
C SER A 155 -17.14 14.00 8.50
N ARG A 156 -16.99 12.88 7.79
CA ARG A 156 -17.67 12.61 6.50
C ARG A 156 -19.18 12.43 6.67
N GLU A 157 -19.62 11.90 7.81
CA GLU A 157 -21.03 11.67 8.08
C GLU A 157 -21.71 12.91 8.67
N LYS A 158 -22.99 13.11 8.33
CA LYS A 158 -23.82 14.14 8.98
C LYS A 158 -23.82 13.93 10.50
N THR A 159 -23.97 15.00 11.28
CA THR A 159 -23.82 15.01 12.75
C THR A 159 -24.71 14.01 13.49
N SER A 160 -25.81 13.56 12.87
CA SER A 160 -26.75 12.56 13.41
C SER A 160 -26.56 11.14 12.86
N GLN A 161 -25.70 10.96 11.86
CA GLN A 161 -25.46 9.65 11.22
C GLN A 161 -24.14 9.04 11.71
N TRP A 162 -24.17 7.71 11.85
CA TRP A 162 -23.01 6.92 12.24
C TRP A 162 -22.23 6.45 11.02
N PRO A 163 -20.89 6.52 11.02
CA PRO A 163 -20.10 5.95 9.94
C PRO A 163 -20.33 4.44 9.85
N LYS A 164 -20.79 3.98 8.69
CA LYS A 164 -20.87 2.54 8.38
C LYS A 164 -19.47 2.02 8.07
N HIS A 165 -18.63 1.89 9.10
CA HIS A 165 -17.24 1.48 8.95
C HIS A 165 -16.76 0.77 10.21
N LEU A 166 -16.14 -0.40 10.08
CA LEU A 166 -15.77 -1.27 11.21
C LEU A 166 -14.85 -0.59 12.22
N LEU A 167 -13.92 0.27 11.77
CA LEU A 167 -13.05 1.04 12.67
C LEU A 167 -13.79 2.04 13.56
N CYS A 168 -15.02 2.41 13.22
CA CYS A 168 -15.84 3.33 14.00
C CYS A 168 -16.71 2.60 15.04
N ASP A 169 -16.79 1.27 15.00
CA ASP A 169 -17.59 0.50 15.94
C ASP A 169 -17.09 0.70 17.37
N GLY A 170 -17.97 1.08 18.29
CA GLY A 170 -17.60 1.34 19.68
C GLY A 170 -16.99 2.72 19.98
N PHE A 171 -16.74 3.55 18.98
CA PHE A 171 -16.52 5.00 19.20
C PHE A 171 -17.87 5.70 19.44
N SER A 172 -17.90 6.98 19.80
CA SER A 172 -19.10 7.83 19.80
C SER A 172 -18.74 9.30 19.74
N ARG A 173 -19.60 10.12 19.12
CA ARG A 173 -19.56 11.57 19.30
C ARG A 173 -19.96 11.89 20.74
N ASN A 174 -19.15 12.69 21.42
CA ASN A 174 -19.46 13.30 22.69
C ASN A 174 -19.87 14.75 22.42
N HIS A 175 -21.03 15.17 22.90
CA HIS A 175 -21.67 16.46 22.61
C HIS A 175 -20.75 17.66 22.97
N GLY A 176 -19.90 18.07 22.02
CA GLY A 176 -18.92 19.16 22.16
C GLY A 176 -17.51 18.75 22.55
N LEU A 177 -17.28 17.51 23.01
CA LEU A 177 -15.95 17.03 23.48
C LEU A 177 -15.20 16.17 22.44
N GLY A 178 -15.75 16.01 21.24
CA GLY A 178 -15.13 15.26 20.15
C GLY A 178 -15.53 13.78 20.12
N ILE A 179 -14.65 12.91 19.63
CA ILE A 179 -14.92 11.48 19.47
C ILE A 179 -14.20 10.70 20.56
N ARG A 180 -14.89 9.74 21.19
CA ARG A 180 -14.36 8.92 22.29
C ARG A 180 -14.65 7.45 22.05
N LEU A 181 -13.72 6.57 22.43
CA LEU A 181 -13.96 5.14 22.51
C LEU A 181 -14.86 4.83 23.73
N VAL A 182 -16.04 4.27 23.48
CA VAL A 182 -17.04 3.89 24.50
C VAL A 182 -17.03 2.39 24.75
N ARG A 183 -16.71 1.59 23.74
CA ARG A 183 -16.59 0.14 23.81
C ARG A 183 -15.33 -0.30 23.07
N ALA A 184 -14.68 -1.36 23.56
CA ALA A 184 -13.58 -1.99 22.85
C ALA A 184 -13.97 -2.32 21.40
N ASN A 185 -13.06 -1.99 20.47
CA ASN A 185 -13.22 -2.29 19.06
C ASN A 185 -12.12 -3.28 18.62
N PRO A 186 -12.45 -4.56 18.41
CA PRO A 186 -11.47 -5.55 17.99
C PRO A 186 -10.89 -5.28 16.59
N HIS A 187 -11.63 -4.60 15.71
CA HIS A 187 -11.15 -4.20 14.39
C HIS A 187 -10.10 -3.08 14.48
N PHE A 188 -10.35 -2.10 15.34
CA PHE A 188 -9.37 -1.05 15.64
C PHE A 188 -8.08 -1.63 16.22
N GLU A 189 -8.21 -2.52 17.21
CA GLU A 189 -7.04 -3.18 17.81
C GLU A 189 -6.30 -4.08 16.81
N ALA A 190 -7.01 -4.80 15.94
CA ALA A 190 -6.39 -5.66 14.93
C ALA A 190 -5.47 -4.91 13.97
N VAL A 191 -5.78 -3.64 13.66
CA VAL A 191 -4.96 -2.78 12.77
C VAL A 191 -3.94 -1.93 13.56
N ARG A 192 -4.12 -1.80 14.87
CA ARG A 192 -3.18 -1.09 15.76
C ARG A 192 -1.94 -1.91 16.08
N GLN A 193 -2.11 -3.22 16.27
CA GLN A 193 -1.07 -4.12 16.74
C GLN A 193 -0.13 -4.59 15.61
N PRO A 194 1.05 -5.17 15.93
CA PRO A 194 1.91 -5.80 14.94
C PRO A 194 1.17 -6.83 14.06
N PRO A 195 1.52 -6.95 12.77
CA PRO A 195 2.68 -6.34 12.11
C PRO A 195 2.38 -5.01 11.37
N TRP A 196 1.31 -4.28 11.73
CA TRP A 196 0.91 -3.05 11.03
C TRP A 196 1.89 -1.87 11.23
N PRO A 197 2.41 -1.57 12.44
CA PRO A 197 3.47 -0.57 12.60
C PRO A 197 4.74 -0.89 11.80
N GLU A 198 5.14 -2.17 11.75
CA GLU A 198 6.31 -2.61 10.97
C GLU A 198 6.06 -2.47 9.46
N LEU A 199 4.81 -2.67 9.02
CA LEU A 199 4.42 -2.41 7.64
C LEU A 199 4.53 -0.91 7.31
N LEU A 200 4.10 -0.04 8.21
CA LEU A 200 4.25 1.41 8.06
C LEU A 200 5.73 1.79 7.94
N ALA A 201 6.59 1.24 8.81
CA ALA A 201 8.04 1.41 8.75
C ALA A 201 8.64 0.90 7.43
N LEU A 202 8.14 -0.23 6.94
CA LEU A 202 8.55 -0.82 5.66
C LEU A 202 8.20 0.10 4.48
N MET A 203 7.10 0.84 4.51
CA MET A 203 6.73 1.76 3.42
C MET A 203 7.49 3.09 3.44
N GLY A 204 7.95 3.54 4.61
CA GLY A 204 8.72 4.78 4.75
C GLY A 204 7.87 6.04 4.54
N GLU A 205 8.43 7.06 3.88
CA GLU A 205 7.81 8.38 3.71
C GLU A 205 6.42 8.34 3.04
N SER A 206 6.20 7.42 2.09
CA SER A 206 4.88 7.25 1.46
C SER A 206 3.90 6.46 2.33
N GLY A 207 4.36 5.87 3.43
CA GLY A 207 3.61 4.91 4.23
C GLY A 207 2.37 5.50 4.88
N GLU A 208 2.47 6.70 5.46
CA GLU A 208 1.33 7.38 6.11
C GLU A 208 0.20 7.60 5.11
N ARG A 209 0.53 8.13 3.94
CA ARG A 209 -0.44 8.37 2.88
C ARG A 209 -1.11 7.08 2.40
N ILE A 210 -0.31 6.03 2.15
CA ILE A 210 -0.82 4.74 1.70
C ILE A 210 -1.74 4.11 2.76
N MET A 211 -1.38 4.22 4.04
CA MET A 211 -2.16 3.67 5.15
C MET A 211 -3.48 4.44 5.35
N ILE A 212 -3.46 5.77 5.21
CA ILE A 212 -4.68 6.59 5.23
C ILE A 212 -5.63 6.18 4.10
N ASP A 213 -5.13 6.06 2.87
CA ASP A 213 -5.95 5.63 1.72
C ASP A 213 -6.48 4.21 1.90
N LEU A 214 -5.65 3.30 2.42
CA LEU A 214 -6.03 1.92 2.72
C LEU A 214 -7.19 1.86 3.72
N LEU A 215 -7.14 2.65 4.80
CA LEU A 215 -8.10 2.56 5.89
C LEU A 215 -9.38 3.38 5.67
N LEU A 216 -9.35 4.39 4.80
CA LEU A 216 -10.52 5.21 4.49
C LEU A 216 -11.33 4.67 3.33
N ASP A 217 -10.68 4.06 2.34
CA ASP A 217 -11.30 3.81 1.03
C ASP A 217 -11.30 2.33 0.63
N CYS A 218 -10.60 1.45 1.38
CA CYS A 218 -10.55 0.02 1.07
C CYS A 218 -11.20 -0.83 2.18
N ALA A 219 -11.68 -2.01 1.78
CA ALA A 219 -11.98 -3.08 2.72
C ALA A 219 -10.76 -3.99 2.88
N ILE A 220 -10.48 -4.41 4.11
CA ILE A 220 -9.34 -5.23 4.45
C ILE A 220 -9.84 -6.56 5.01
N PHE A 221 -9.39 -7.66 4.41
CA PHE A 221 -9.79 -9.01 4.77
C PHE A 221 -8.57 -9.82 5.22
N ALA A 222 -8.57 -10.24 6.48
CA ALA A 222 -7.53 -11.07 7.06
C ALA A 222 -7.94 -12.55 7.02
N PRO A 223 -6.99 -13.47 6.78
CA PRO A 223 -7.29 -14.91 6.78
C PRO A 223 -7.62 -15.38 8.19
N VAL A 224 -8.61 -16.26 8.31
CA VAL A 224 -8.89 -16.96 9.58
C VAL A 224 -8.23 -18.34 9.59
N LYS A 225 -7.77 -18.78 10.76
CA LYS A 225 -7.11 -20.10 10.91
C LYS A 225 -8.05 -21.28 10.65
N ALA A 226 -9.37 -21.05 10.74
CA ALA A 226 -10.37 -22.08 10.55
C ALA A 226 -10.70 -22.25 9.05
N GLY A 227 -10.17 -23.31 8.44
CA GLY A 227 -10.45 -23.68 7.04
C GLY A 227 -9.58 -22.95 6.01
N ALA A 228 -9.59 -23.45 4.78
CA ALA A 228 -8.85 -22.85 3.66
C ALA A 228 -9.66 -21.75 3.00
N ASN A 229 -9.00 -20.66 2.60
CA ASN A 229 -9.61 -19.54 1.87
C ASN A 229 -10.79 -18.87 2.63
N ASN A 230 -10.73 -18.89 3.96
CA ASN A 230 -11.70 -18.20 4.81
C ASN A 230 -11.09 -16.88 5.30
N TYR A 231 -11.89 -15.82 5.23
CA TYR A 231 -11.48 -14.47 5.54
C TYR A 231 -12.49 -13.76 6.43
N CYS A 232 -12.01 -12.91 7.33
CA CYS A 232 -12.83 -11.95 8.05
C CYS A 232 -12.47 -10.52 7.65
N GLN A 233 -13.47 -9.67 7.53
CA GLN A 233 -13.24 -8.24 7.30
C GLN A 233 -12.77 -7.60 8.62
N ILE A 234 -11.66 -6.87 8.56
CA ILE A 234 -11.06 -6.17 9.71
C ILE A 234 -11.08 -4.65 9.56
N SER A 235 -11.37 -4.14 8.36
CA SER A 235 -11.58 -2.71 8.10
C SER A 235 -12.43 -2.54 6.82
N GLY A 236 -12.96 -1.35 6.61
CA GLY A 236 -13.85 -1.02 5.50
C GLY A 236 -15.30 -0.81 5.92
N ARG A 237 -16.12 -0.46 4.94
CA ARG A 237 -17.58 -0.37 5.04
C ARG A 237 -18.25 -1.74 5.09
#